data_AF-A0A3P8HWD5-F1
#
_entry.id   AF-A0A3P8HWD5-F1
#
_cell.length_a   1.000
_cell.length_b   1.000
_cell.length_c   1.000
_cell.angle_alpha   90.00
_cell.angle_beta   90.00
_cell.angle_gamma   90.00
#
_symmetry.space_group_name_H-M   'P 1'
#
loop_
_entity.id
_entity.type
_entity.pdbx_description
1 polymer ?
#
loop_
_entity_poly.entity_id
_entity_poly.type
_entity_poly.pdbx_seq_one_letter_code
_entity_poly.pdbx_strand_id
1 'polypeptide(L)'
;MIIGTDSHTPNGGGLGGLCIGVGGADAVDVMANLPWELKAPLVIGVNLTGKLSGWTSPKDIILKVAEILTVKGGTGAIVEYYGPGVESISCTGMATICNMGAEIGATTSIFPFNDRMLDYLRATNRADIGDLASKHKASLLTSDVNCKYDKIIEINLDTLEPHINGPFTPDLAHPISQLSSHASKAGWPLHISAGLIGSCTNSSYEDMARAASLARQALDKGVKIKSQFFITPGSEQIRATIERDGITKIFQSIGGVVLANACGPCIGQWSRKVSKLLFFWGGFPLQSLTQKTGNSK
;
A
#
# COMPACT_ATOMS: atom_id res chain seq x y z
N MET A 1 -7.47 -14.68 -12.59
CA MET A 1 -7.26 -13.32 -13.12
C MET A 1 -8.45 -12.46 -12.72
N ILE A 2 -8.22 -11.22 -12.29
CA ILE A 2 -9.27 -10.25 -11.90
C ILE A 2 -9.00 -8.96 -12.67
N ILE A 3 -10.05 -8.34 -13.21
CA ILE A 3 -10.01 -6.96 -13.69
C ILE A 3 -10.93 -6.09 -12.84
N GLY A 4 -10.56 -4.83 -12.63
CA GLY A 4 -11.33 -3.88 -11.83
C GLY A 4 -11.23 -2.47 -12.39
N THR A 5 -12.32 -1.71 -12.30
CA THR A 5 -12.38 -0.32 -12.80
C THR A 5 -11.74 0.68 -11.84
N ASP A 6 -10.55 0.36 -11.35
CA ASP A 6 -9.78 1.13 -10.39
C ASP A 6 -8.28 0.86 -10.57
N SER A 7 -7.45 1.90 -10.49
CA SER A 7 -6.00 1.77 -10.72
C SER A 7 -5.28 0.95 -9.64
N HIS A 8 -5.86 0.82 -8.45
CA HIS A 8 -5.29 0.09 -7.31
C HIS A 8 -5.82 -1.36 -7.20
N THR A 9 -6.53 -1.84 -8.22
CA THR A 9 -6.85 -3.27 -8.41
C THR A 9 -5.62 -4.21 -8.23
N PRO A 10 -4.38 -3.82 -8.61
CA PRO A 10 -3.16 -4.60 -8.32
C PRO A 10 -2.95 -5.01 -6.85
N ASN A 11 -3.64 -4.39 -5.89
CA ASN A 11 -3.64 -4.81 -4.49
C ASN A 11 -3.85 -6.33 -4.29
N GLY A 12 -4.68 -6.96 -5.13
CA GLY A 12 -4.94 -8.41 -5.07
C GLY A 12 -3.72 -9.29 -5.39
N GLY A 13 -2.68 -8.74 -6.00
CA GLY A 13 -1.39 -9.41 -6.23
C GLY A 13 -0.67 -9.87 -4.97
N GLY A 14 -0.97 -9.25 -3.83
CA GLY A 14 -0.49 -9.71 -2.52
C GLY A 14 -1.07 -11.05 -2.06
N LEU A 15 -2.08 -11.57 -2.75
CA LEU A 15 -2.66 -12.91 -2.56
C LEU A 15 -2.40 -13.83 -3.77
N GLY A 16 -1.37 -13.52 -4.58
CA GLY A 16 -0.95 -14.34 -5.72
C GLY A 16 -1.89 -14.27 -6.93
N GLY A 17 -2.81 -13.31 -6.96
CA GLY A 17 -3.72 -13.11 -8.08
C GLY A 17 -3.17 -12.11 -9.11
N LEU A 18 -3.30 -12.41 -10.39
CA LEU A 18 -3.10 -11.41 -11.45
C LEU A 18 -4.32 -10.48 -11.49
N CYS A 19 -4.18 -9.27 -10.94
CA CYS A 19 -5.26 -8.30 -10.71
C CYS A 19 -4.95 -6.97 -11.44
N ILE A 20 -5.71 -6.59 -12.46
CA ILE A 20 -5.37 -5.47 -13.35
C ILE A 20 -6.45 -4.38 -13.33
N GLY A 21 -6.03 -3.12 -13.19
CA GLY A 21 -6.91 -1.96 -13.31
C GLY A 21 -7.24 -1.67 -14.77
N VAL A 22 -8.51 -1.44 -15.09
CA VAL A 22 -9.00 -1.22 -16.45
C VAL A 22 -10.01 -0.07 -16.53
N GLY A 23 -10.37 0.35 -17.75
CA GLY A 23 -11.46 1.29 -17.96
C GLY A 23 -12.84 0.64 -17.80
N GLY A 24 -13.88 1.46 -17.71
CA GLY A 24 -15.26 0.95 -17.65
C GLY A 24 -15.67 0.14 -18.88
N ALA A 25 -15.16 0.49 -20.07
CA ALA A 25 -15.44 -0.21 -21.32
C ALA A 25 -14.87 -1.65 -21.30
N ASP A 26 -13.61 -1.82 -20.87
CA ASP A 26 -12.97 -3.14 -20.76
C ASP A 26 -13.72 -4.06 -19.79
N ALA A 27 -14.25 -3.50 -18.70
CA ALA A 27 -15.08 -4.25 -17.76
C ALA A 27 -16.39 -4.71 -18.42
N VAL A 28 -17.00 -3.88 -19.27
CA VAL A 28 -18.20 -4.25 -20.04
C VAL A 28 -17.89 -5.39 -21.00
N ASP A 29 -16.74 -5.39 -21.66
CA ASP A 29 -16.35 -6.48 -22.56
C ASP A 29 -16.33 -7.83 -21.82
N VAL A 30 -15.65 -7.90 -20.67
CA VAL A 30 -15.63 -9.13 -19.85
C VAL A 30 -17.01 -9.50 -19.32
N MET A 31 -17.81 -8.52 -18.88
CA MET A 31 -19.20 -8.77 -18.44
C MET A 31 -20.09 -9.28 -19.58
N ALA A 32 -19.84 -8.85 -20.81
CA ALA A 32 -20.51 -9.30 -22.02
C ALA A 32 -19.93 -10.62 -22.57
N ASN A 33 -19.00 -11.26 -21.83
CA ASN A 33 -18.30 -12.48 -22.24
C ASN A 33 -17.52 -12.30 -23.55
N LEU A 34 -17.01 -11.09 -23.79
CA LEU A 34 -16.08 -10.79 -24.87
C LEU A 34 -14.64 -11.00 -24.37
N PRO A 35 -13.72 -11.46 -25.24
CA PRO A 35 -12.31 -11.50 -24.92
C PRO A 35 -11.78 -10.10 -24.59
N TRP A 36 -11.10 -9.98 -23.44
CA TRP A 36 -10.39 -8.77 -23.08
C TRP A 36 -8.96 -8.82 -23.61
N GLU A 37 -8.54 -7.77 -24.31
CA GLU A 37 -7.22 -7.67 -24.88
C GLU A 37 -6.26 -6.94 -23.95
N LEU A 38 -5.07 -7.51 -23.76
CA LEU A 38 -3.98 -6.90 -23.02
C LEU A 38 -2.71 -7.00 -23.85
N LYS A 39 -2.00 -5.88 -24.03
CA LYS A 39 -0.66 -5.90 -24.62
C LYS A 39 0.25 -6.77 -23.74
N ALA A 40 0.91 -7.76 -24.34
CA ALA A 40 1.83 -8.65 -23.65
C ALA A 40 2.85 -7.82 -22.83
N PRO A 41 2.84 -7.94 -21.49
CA PRO A 41 3.67 -7.11 -20.63
C PRO A 41 5.11 -7.63 -20.60
N LEU A 42 6.06 -6.72 -20.40
CA LEU A 42 7.39 -7.06 -19.89
C LEU A 42 7.28 -7.50 -18.42
N VAL A 43 8.33 -8.10 -17.86
CA VAL A 43 8.38 -8.48 -16.44
C VAL A 43 9.61 -7.85 -15.76
N ILE A 44 9.36 -7.03 -14.74
CA ILE A 44 10.38 -6.48 -13.86
C ILE A 44 10.44 -7.36 -12.62
N GLY A 45 11.56 -8.05 -12.41
CA GLY A 45 11.80 -8.85 -11.22
C GLY A 45 12.38 -8.00 -10.08
N VAL A 46 11.71 -7.96 -8.93
CA VAL A 46 12.22 -7.34 -7.70
C VAL A 46 12.65 -8.46 -6.74
N ASN A 47 13.96 -8.68 -6.66
CA ASN A 47 14.57 -9.66 -5.76
C ASN A 47 14.67 -9.08 -4.35
N LEU A 48 13.95 -9.68 -3.42
CA LEU A 48 13.93 -9.31 -2.00
C LEU A 48 14.84 -10.26 -1.22
N THR A 49 15.82 -9.71 -0.52
CA THR A 49 16.75 -10.44 0.35
C THR A 49 16.72 -9.89 1.77
N GLY A 50 17.22 -10.64 2.75
CA GLY A 50 17.15 -10.23 4.16
C GLY A 50 15.74 -10.28 4.74
N LYS A 51 15.49 -9.57 5.85
CA LYS A 51 14.18 -9.50 6.52
C LYS A 51 13.89 -8.10 7.04
N LEU A 52 12.62 -7.69 6.96
CA LEU A 52 12.17 -6.43 7.57
C LEU A 52 12.40 -6.46 9.10
N SER A 53 12.91 -5.35 9.65
CA SER A 53 13.18 -5.22 11.08
C SER A 53 12.85 -3.83 11.62
N GLY A 54 12.61 -3.75 12.94
CA GLY A 54 12.38 -2.49 13.65
C GLY A 54 11.18 -1.72 13.12
N TRP A 55 11.43 -0.50 12.64
CA TRP A 55 10.40 0.43 12.16
C TRP A 55 10.03 0.22 10.70
N THR A 56 10.90 -0.45 9.94
CA THR A 56 10.67 -0.71 8.52
C THR A 56 9.43 -1.60 8.35
N SER A 57 8.71 -1.35 7.27
CA SER A 57 7.41 -1.92 6.96
C SER A 57 7.34 -2.32 5.49
N PRO A 58 6.35 -3.13 5.09
CA PRO A 58 6.13 -3.47 3.68
C PRO A 58 5.98 -2.23 2.79
N LYS A 59 5.43 -1.13 3.33
CA LYS A 59 5.30 0.16 2.62
C LYS A 59 6.65 0.69 2.14
N ASP A 60 7.70 0.54 2.94
CA ASP A 60 9.03 1.07 2.61
C ASP A 60 9.65 0.38 1.37
N ILE A 61 9.27 -0.88 1.11
CA ILE A 61 9.71 -1.62 -0.07
C ILE A 61 9.19 -0.95 -1.34
N ILE A 62 7.88 -0.68 -1.42
CA ILE A 62 7.31 -0.04 -2.61
C ILE A 62 7.69 1.43 -2.74
N LEU A 63 7.90 2.14 -1.62
CA LEU A 63 8.47 3.49 -1.66
C LEU A 63 9.89 3.51 -2.25
N LYS A 64 10.71 2.50 -1.92
CA LYS A 64 12.05 2.34 -2.50
C LYS A 64 12.00 1.90 -3.97
N VAL A 65 11.10 1.01 -4.34
CA VAL A 65 10.89 0.63 -5.75
C VAL A 65 10.44 1.84 -6.57
N ALA A 66 9.54 2.68 -6.04
CA ALA A 66 9.10 3.91 -6.69
C ALA A 66 10.25 4.90 -6.90
N GLU A 67 11.17 5.04 -5.95
CA GLU A 67 12.40 5.82 -6.12
C GLU A 67 13.25 5.30 -7.29
N ILE A 68 13.45 3.99 -7.38
CA ILE A 68 14.31 3.35 -8.38
C ILE A 68 13.70 3.42 -9.78
N LEU A 69 12.39 3.21 -9.88
CA LEU A 69 11.69 3.14 -11.17
C LEU A 69 11.14 4.48 -11.63
N THR A 70 10.89 5.43 -10.74
CA THR A 70 10.11 6.65 -11.00
C THR A 70 8.67 6.35 -11.44
N VAL A 71 7.83 7.38 -11.57
CA VAL A 71 6.41 7.27 -11.96
C VAL A 71 6.15 6.63 -13.34
N LYS A 72 7.19 6.43 -14.17
CA LYS A 72 7.07 5.85 -15.52
C LYS A 72 7.80 4.52 -15.70
N GLY A 73 8.62 4.10 -14.74
CA GLY A 73 9.53 2.96 -14.94
C GLY A 73 8.87 1.60 -15.03
N GLY A 74 7.61 1.47 -14.60
CA GLY A 74 6.82 0.24 -14.71
C GLY A 74 5.91 0.18 -15.96
N THR A 75 5.85 1.24 -16.77
CA THR A 75 4.89 1.33 -17.89
C THR A 75 4.99 0.12 -18.83
N GLY A 76 3.88 -0.60 -18.98
CA GLY A 76 3.80 -1.78 -19.86
C GLY A 76 4.47 -3.04 -19.32
N ALA A 77 4.82 -3.07 -18.03
CA ALA A 77 5.40 -4.22 -17.35
C ALA A 77 4.56 -4.68 -16.16
N ILE A 78 4.67 -5.96 -15.82
CA ILE A 78 4.27 -6.50 -14.53
C ILE A 78 5.49 -6.48 -13.60
N VAL A 79 5.29 -6.07 -12.36
CA VAL A 79 6.33 -6.19 -11.33
C VAL A 79 6.12 -7.49 -10.55
N GLU A 80 7.06 -8.42 -10.69
CA GLU A 80 7.05 -9.70 -9.97
C GLU A 80 8.06 -9.65 -8.83
N TYR A 81 7.61 -9.90 -7.60
CA TYR A 81 8.46 -9.94 -6.43
C TYR A 81 8.90 -11.38 -6.15
N TYR A 82 10.20 -11.58 -5.94
CA TYR A 82 10.77 -12.91 -5.69
C TYR A 82 11.93 -12.83 -4.69
N GLY A 83 12.55 -13.97 -4.38
CA GLY A 83 13.68 -14.05 -3.47
C GLY A 83 13.33 -14.41 -2.02
N PRO A 84 14.33 -14.74 -1.19
CA PRO A 84 14.12 -15.28 0.16
C PRO A 84 13.43 -14.29 1.12
N GLY A 85 13.53 -12.99 0.86
CA GLY A 85 12.90 -11.94 1.66
C GLY A 85 11.38 -11.92 1.57
N VAL A 86 10.78 -12.50 0.53
CA VAL A 86 9.32 -12.60 0.35
C VAL A 86 8.65 -13.28 1.55
N GLU A 87 9.25 -14.32 2.10
CA GLU A 87 8.70 -15.10 3.23
C GLU A 87 8.66 -14.31 4.55
N SER A 88 9.31 -13.14 4.60
CA SER A 88 9.31 -12.22 5.74
C SER A 88 8.14 -11.23 5.73
N ILE A 89 7.35 -11.18 4.66
CA ILE A 89 6.30 -10.18 4.44
C ILE A 89 4.93 -10.84 4.61
N SER A 90 4.05 -10.24 5.42
CA SER A 90 2.68 -10.72 5.58
C SER A 90 1.87 -10.58 4.29
N CYS A 91 0.79 -11.34 4.15
CA CYS A 91 -0.09 -11.24 2.97
C CYS A 91 -0.63 -9.81 2.75
N THR A 92 -1.05 -9.13 3.80
CA THR A 92 -1.51 -7.74 3.72
C THR A 92 -0.37 -6.76 3.44
N GLY A 93 0.85 -7.07 3.90
CA GLY A 93 2.06 -6.34 3.51
C GLY A 93 2.40 -6.48 2.03
N MET A 94 2.29 -7.69 1.48
CA MET A 94 2.45 -7.93 0.04
C MET A 94 1.38 -7.17 -0.76
N ALA A 95 0.13 -7.12 -0.26
CA ALA A 95 -0.93 -6.33 -0.87
C ALA A 95 -0.61 -4.82 -0.88
N THR A 96 -0.06 -4.28 0.22
CA THR A 96 0.42 -2.89 0.31
C THR A 96 1.43 -2.58 -0.80
N ILE A 97 2.36 -3.50 -1.04
CA ILE A 97 3.42 -3.35 -2.04
C ILE A 97 2.81 -3.37 -3.45
N CYS A 98 1.97 -4.36 -3.76
CA CYS A 98 1.35 -4.46 -5.08
C CYS A 98 0.41 -3.30 -5.38
N ASN A 99 -0.33 -2.83 -4.37
CA ASN A 99 -1.26 -1.70 -4.47
C ASN A 99 -0.58 -0.45 -5.05
N MET A 100 0.55 -0.05 -4.45
CA MET A 100 1.26 1.17 -4.84
C MET A 100 2.21 0.95 -6.03
N GLY A 101 2.29 -0.27 -6.58
CA GLY A 101 2.85 -0.54 -7.91
C GLY A 101 2.11 0.19 -9.04
N ALA A 102 0.86 0.63 -8.80
CA ALA A 102 0.15 1.52 -9.70
C ALA A 102 0.92 2.84 -9.95
N GLU A 103 1.65 3.34 -8.96
CA GLU A 103 2.23 4.69 -8.99
C GLU A 103 3.52 4.80 -9.78
N ILE A 104 4.07 3.66 -10.20
CA ILE A 104 5.19 3.54 -11.14
C ILE A 104 4.71 3.24 -12.57
N GLY A 105 3.39 3.17 -12.78
CA GLY A 105 2.76 2.86 -14.07
C GLY A 105 2.76 1.37 -14.44
N ALA A 106 2.99 0.46 -13.48
CA ALA A 106 2.95 -0.97 -13.75
C ALA A 106 1.54 -1.43 -14.16
N THR A 107 1.46 -2.37 -15.10
CA THR A 107 0.20 -3.02 -15.49
C THR A 107 -0.45 -3.70 -14.29
N THR A 108 0.37 -4.39 -13.48
CA THR A 108 0.03 -4.91 -12.16
C THR A 108 1.31 -5.32 -11.42
N SER A 109 1.16 -5.85 -10.22
CA SER A 109 2.23 -6.35 -9.38
C SER A 109 1.79 -7.65 -8.72
N ILE A 110 2.70 -8.60 -8.49
CA ILE A 110 2.35 -9.92 -7.97
C ILE A 110 3.46 -10.51 -7.08
N PHE A 111 3.04 -11.25 -6.05
CA PHE A 111 3.90 -12.13 -5.25
C PHE A 111 3.56 -13.60 -5.53
N PRO A 112 4.53 -14.52 -5.44
CA PRO A 112 4.30 -15.95 -5.54
C PRO A 112 3.46 -16.46 -4.36
N PHE A 113 2.65 -17.48 -4.59
CA PHE A 113 1.85 -18.08 -3.52
C PHE A 113 2.75 -18.67 -2.43
N ASN A 114 2.51 -18.27 -1.17
CA ASN A 114 3.29 -18.72 -0.03
C ASN A 114 2.44 -18.95 1.23
N ASP A 115 3.11 -19.35 2.31
CA ASP A 115 2.43 -19.79 3.53
C ASP A 115 1.76 -18.61 4.26
N ARG A 116 2.22 -17.37 4.04
CA ARG A 116 1.58 -16.15 4.56
C ARG A 116 0.22 -15.89 3.91
N MET A 117 0.09 -16.21 2.62
CA MET A 117 -1.19 -16.16 1.91
C MET A 117 -2.14 -17.26 2.41
N LEU A 118 -1.61 -18.45 2.70
CA LEU A 118 -2.38 -19.54 3.30
C LEU A 118 -2.91 -19.17 4.69
N ASP A 119 -2.07 -18.59 5.55
CA ASP A 119 -2.46 -18.09 6.87
C ASP A 119 -3.60 -17.06 6.76
N TYR A 120 -3.49 -16.12 5.81
CA TYR A 120 -4.52 -15.12 5.56
C TYR A 120 -5.83 -15.74 5.05
N LEU A 121 -5.77 -16.68 4.10
CA LEU A 121 -6.94 -17.39 3.60
C LEU A 121 -7.66 -18.13 4.72
N ARG A 122 -6.93 -18.81 5.61
CA ARG A 122 -7.50 -19.46 6.79
C ARG A 122 -8.14 -18.47 7.76
N ALA A 123 -7.44 -17.38 8.08
CA ALA A 123 -7.94 -16.33 8.97
C ALA A 123 -9.19 -15.61 8.43
N THR A 124 -9.44 -15.71 7.13
CA THR A 124 -10.60 -15.14 6.44
C THR A 124 -11.59 -16.21 5.96
N ASN A 125 -11.59 -17.37 6.60
CA ASN A 125 -12.54 -18.49 6.39
C ASN A 125 -12.56 -19.04 4.96
N ARG A 126 -11.39 -19.10 4.31
CA ARG A 126 -11.18 -19.61 2.94
C ARG A 126 -10.08 -20.69 2.91
N ALA A 127 -10.05 -21.53 3.94
CA ALA A 127 -9.05 -22.57 4.11
C ALA A 127 -9.06 -23.57 2.95
N ASP A 128 -10.24 -23.88 2.41
CA ASP A 128 -10.46 -24.73 1.24
C ASP A 128 -9.72 -24.22 -0.01
N ILE A 129 -9.78 -22.91 -0.28
CA ILE A 129 -9.02 -22.28 -1.37
C ILE A 129 -7.53 -22.39 -1.12
N GLY A 130 -7.09 -22.12 0.12
CA GLY A 130 -5.67 -22.19 0.49
C GLY A 130 -5.10 -23.60 0.38
N ASP A 131 -5.86 -24.61 0.80
CA ASP A 131 -5.45 -26.02 0.73
C ASP A 131 -5.44 -26.52 -0.72
N LEU A 132 -6.35 -26.03 -1.59
CA LEU A 132 -6.29 -26.30 -3.03
C LEU A 132 -5.08 -25.63 -3.67
N ALA A 133 -4.86 -24.34 -3.42
CA ALA A 133 -3.72 -23.60 -3.94
C ALA A 133 -2.38 -24.23 -3.55
N SER A 134 -2.27 -24.71 -2.31
CA SER A 134 -1.08 -25.42 -1.80
C SER A 134 -0.71 -26.64 -2.64
N LYS A 135 -1.70 -27.40 -3.15
CA LYS A 135 -1.45 -28.56 -4.03
C LYS A 135 -0.85 -28.16 -5.38
N HIS A 136 -1.06 -26.92 -5.81
CA HIS A 136 -0.62 -26.39 -7.09
C HIS A 136 0.50 -25.34 -6.97
N LYS A 137 1.01 -25.10 -5.75
CA LYS A 137 2.03 -24.09 -5.45
C LYS A 137 3.20 -24.17 -6.42
N ALA A 138 3.89 -25.31 -6.45
CA ALA A 138 5.10 -25.51 -7.25
C ALA A 138 4.86 -25.60 -8.76
N SER A 139 3.66 -25.97 -9.21
CA SER A 139 3.38 -26.22 -10.63
C SER A 139 2.75 -25.03 -11.36
N LEU A 140 2.03 -24.15 -10.65
CA LEU A 140 1.20 -23.11 -11.26
C LEU A 140 1.26 -21.74 -10.58
N LEU A 141 1.65 -21.67 -9.31
CA LEU A 141 1.51 -20.45 -8.48
C LEU A 141 2.84 -19.86 -8.01
N THR A 142 3.95 -20.39 -8.52
CA THR A 142 5.31 -19.88 -8.35
C THR A 142 5.98 -19.82 -9.70
N SER A 143 6.88 -18.86 -9.91
CA SER A 143 7.66 -18.78 -11.15
C SER A 143 8.56 -20.00 -11.32
N ASP A 144 8.80 -20.34 -12.59
CA ASP A 144 9.75 -21.39 -12.96
C ASP A 144 11.17 -21.04 -12.50
N VAL A 145 11.94 -22.07 -12.18
CA VAL A 145 13.36 -21.91 -11.89
C VAL A 145 14.08 -21.31 -13.10
N ASN A 146 14.85 -20.24 -12.89
CA ASN A 146 15.56 -19.49 -13.93
C ASN A 146 14.63 -18.82 -14.98
N CYS A 147 13.39 -18.47 -14.61
CA CYS A 147 12.59 -17.56 -15.42
C CYS A 147 13.36 -16.26 -15.73
N LYS A 148 13.07 -15.65 -16.88
CA LYS A 148 13.77 -14.44 -17.32
C LYS A 148 12.94 -13.21 -16.98
N TYR A 149 13.60 -12.22 -16.39
CA TYR A 149 13.05 -10.88 -16.20
C TYR A 149 13.71 -9.92 -17.18
N ASP A 150 12.92 -9.01 -17.75
CA ASP A 150 13.42 -7.96 -18.65
C ASP A 150 14.28 -6.92 -17.91
N LYS A 151 14.02 -6.76 -16.61
CA LYS A 151 14.80 -5.92 -15.69
C LYS A 151 14.79 -6.55 -14.30
N ILE A 152 15.93 -6.49 -13.61
CA ILE A 152 16.08 -6.95 -12.23
C ILE A 152 16.39 -5.76 -11.33
N ILE A 153 15.72 -5.71 -10.18
CA ILE A 153 15.98 -4.78 -9.07
C ILE A 153 16.26 -5.61 -7.83
N GLU A 154 17.29 -5.23 -7.09
CA GLU A 154 17.72 -5.90 -5.86
C GLU A 154 17.41 -5.00 -4.66
N ILE A 155 16.70 -5.53 -3.65
CA ILE A 155 16.43 -4.82 -2.40
C ILE A 155 16.80 -5.72 -1.23
N ASN A 156 17.75 -5.25 -0.41
CA ASN A 156 18.10 -5.86 0.86
C ASN A 156 17.28 -5.25 2.01
N LEU A 157 16.36 -6.06 2.54
CA LEU A 157 15.44 -5.69 3.61
C LEU A 157 16.14 -5.46 4.96
N ASP A 158 17.33 -6.04 5.17
CA ASP A 158 18.11 -5.83 6.40
C ASP A 158 18.65 -4.38 6.49
N THR A 159 18.89 -3.77 5.32
CA THR A 159 19.42 -2.40 5.21
C THR A 159 18.35 -1.36 4.90
N LEU A 160 17.11 -1.79 4.63
CA LEU A 160 16.02 -0.91 4.29
C LEU A 160 15.56 -0.17 5.55
N GLU A 161 15.63 1.16 5.53
CA GLU A 161 15.11 2.02 6.60
C GLU A 161 13.71 2.58 6.25
N PRO A 162 12.97 3.13 7.22
CA PRO A 162 11.68 3.78 6.94
C PRO A 162 11.80 4.95 5.96
N HIS A 163 10.85 5.06 5.01
CA HIS A 163 10.81 6.07 3.97
C HIS A 163 9.51 6.89 4.00
N ILE A 164 9.61 8.11 3.48
CA ILE A 164 8.48 8.96 3.12
C ILE A 164 8.73 9.53 1.73
N ASN A 165 7.74 9.43 0.85
CA ASN A 165 7.82 9.99 -0.50
C ASN A 165 6.94 11.23 -0.64
N GLY A 166 7.33 12.16 -1.50
CA GLY A 166 6.63 13.41 -1.73
C GLY A 166 7.57 14.63 -1.70
N PRO A 167 7.04 15.86 -1.69
CA PRO A 167 5.63 16.19 -1.45
C PRO A 167 4.71 16.09 -2.68
N PHE A 168 5.24 16.19 -3.90
CA PHE A 168 4.41 16.34 -5.11
C PHE A 168 4.48 15.18 -6.10
N THR A 169 5.32 14.18 -5.86
CA THR A 169 5.36 12.94 -6.63
C THR A 169 5.61 11.75 -5.71
N PRO A 170 5.04 10.57 -6.02
CA PRO A 170 5.20 9.36 -5.19
C PRO A 170 6.57 8.70 -5.33
N ASP A 171 7.41 9.14 -6.27
CA ASP A 171 8.76 8.63 -6.51
C ASP A 171 9.87 9.49 -5.88
N LEU A 172 9.55 10.68 -5.36
CA LEU A 172 10.51 11.52 -4.65
C LEU A 172 10.69 10.98 -3.23
N ALA A 173 11.58 10.00 -3.07
CA ALA A 173 11.77 9.28 -1.82
C ALA A 173 12.76 9.95 -0.87
N HIS A 174 12.45 9.89 0.42
CA HIS A 174 13.29 10.37 1.49
C HIS A 174 13.32 9.35 2.63
N PRO A 175 14.51 8.88 3.03
CA PRO A 175 14.66 8.24 4.31
C PRO A 175 14.15 9.13 5.44
N ILE A 176 13.43 8.55 6.41
CA ILE A 176 12.95 9.29 7.59
C ILE A 176 14.11 9.99 8.32
N SER A 177 15.28 9.35 8.38
CA SER A 177 16.50 9.88 8.98
C SER A 177 16.99 11.19 8.33
N GLN A 178 16.67 11.42 7.06
CA GLN A 178 17.11 12.58 6.29
C GLN A 178 16.01 13.62 6.04
N LEU A 179 14.74 13.27 6.27
CA LEU A 179 13.56 14.08 5.92
C LEU A 179 13.62 15.50 6.48
N SER A 180 14.02 15.69 7.74
CA SER A 180 14.08 17.03 8.35
C SER A 180 15.10 17.94 7.65
N SER A 181 16.20 17.37 7.17
CA SER A 181 17.24 18.11 6.46
C SER A 181 16.79 18.47 5.03
N HIS A 182 16.11 17.53 4.35
CA HIS A 182 15.57 17.73 3.01
C HIS A 182 14.47 18.79 3.03
N ALA A 183 13.54 18.70 3.98
CA ALA A 183 12.46 19.67 4.14
C ALA A 183 12.96 21.09 4.41
N SER A 184 13.96 21.24 5.30
CA SER A 184 14.55 22.54 5.60
C SER A 184 15.25 23.15 4.38
N LYS A 185 16.04 22.35 3.64
CA LYS A 185 16.75 22.81 2.43
C LYS A 185 15.81 23.20 1.30
N ALA A 186 14.72 22.45 1.13
CA ALA A 186 13.74 22.67 0.06
C ALA A 186 12.63 23.68 0.43
N GLY A 187 12.67 24.24 1.65
CA GLY A 187 11.67 25.21 2.12
C GLY A 187 10.27 24.60 2.32
N TRP A 188 10.17 23.29 2.58
CA TRP A 188 8.90 22.65 2.86
C TRP A 188 8.39 23.01 4.25
N PRO A 189 7.06 23.15 4.45
CA PRO A 189 6.51 23.39 5.78
C PRO A 189 6.96 22.28 6.73
N LEU A 190 7.48 22.62 7.92
CA LEU A 190 7.86 21.62 8.93
C LEU A 190 6.70 21.26 9.87
N HIS A 191 5.64 22.07 9.85
CA HIS A 191 4.46 21.85 10.67
C HIS A 191 3.48 20.90 9.98
N ILE A 192 3.30 19.72 10.56
CA ILE A 192 2.29 18.74 10.13
C ILE A 192 0.93 19.17 10.69
N SER A 193 -0.01 19.54 9.81
CA SER A 193 -1.35 19.96 10.24
C SER A 193 -2.32 18.79 10.50
N ALA A 194 -2.16 17.69 9.76
CA ALA A 194 -2.87 16.45 10.00
C ALA A 194 -2.02 15.24 9.62
N GLY A 195 -2.21 14.14 10.34
CA GLY A 195 -1.76 12.80 9.99
C GLY A 195 -2.97 11.94 9.64
N LEU A 196 -2.86 11.16 8.57
CA LEU A 196 -3.93 10.29 8.08
C LEU A 196 -3.34 8.89 7.88
N ILE A 197 -3.94 7.90 8.53
CA ILE A 197 -3.62 6.47 8.32
C ILE A 197 -4.85 5.73 7.81
N GLY A 198 -4.65 4.58 7.18
CA GLY A 198 -5.73 3.77 6.62
C GLY A 198 -5.78 3.83 5.09
N SER A 199 -6.99 3.97 4.54
CA SER A 199 -7.26 3.82 3.09
C SER A 199 -7.01 2.39 2.59
N CYS A 200 -7.21 2.12 1.30
CA CYS A 200 -7.02 0.78 0.74
C CYS A 200 -5.57 0.27 0.88
N THR A 201 -4.56 1.15 0.86
CA THR A 201 -3.15 0.76 0.87
C THR A 201 -2.64 0.29 2.24
N ASN A 202 -3.05 0.92 3.36
CA ASN A 202 -2.48 0.66 4.70
C ASN A 202 -3.56 0.65 5.80
N SER A 203 -4.58 -0.19 5.64
CA SER A 203 -5.68 -0.33 6.62
C SER A 203 -5.97 -1.76 7.07
N SER A 204 -5.00 -2.66 6.93
CA SER A 204 -5.14 -4.02 7.48
C SER A 204 -5.15 -4.01 9.00
N TYR A 205 -5.49 -5.15 9.61
CA TYR A 205 -5.36 -5.32 11.06
C TYR A 205 -3.90 -5.12 11.52
N GLU A 206 -2.92 -5.57 10.73
CA GLU A 206 -1.50 -5.35 11.00
C GLU A 206 -1.14 -3.86 11.03
N ASP A 207 -1.59 -3.09 10.04
CA ASP A 207 -1.35 -1.64 9.97
C ASP A 207 -1.94 -0.93 11.20
N MET A 208 -3.20 -1.24 11.52
CA MET A 208 -3.91 -0.64 12.65
C MET A 208 -3.25 -1.01 13.98
N ALA A 209 -2.85 -2.27 14.17
CA ALA A 209 -2.18 -2.73 15.38
C ALA A 209 -0.80 -2.07 15.56
N ARG A 210 -0.01 -1.91 14.48
CA ARG A 210 1.29 -1.22 14.51
C ARG A 210 1.11 0.24 14.93
N ALA A 211 0.18 0.97 14.30
CA ALA A 211 -0.10 2.36 14.66
C ALA A 211 -0.63 2.49 16.09
N ALA A 212 -1.49 1.58 16.53
CA ALA A 212 -2.02 1.56 17.88
C ALA A 212 -0.95 1.26 18.95
N SER A 213 0.02 0.40 18.64
CA SER A 213 1.17 0.14 19.53
C SER A 213 1.94 1.43 19.84
N LEU A 214 2.18 2.27 18.83
CA LEU A 214 2.83 3.57 19.01
C LEU A 214 1.96 4.57 19.75
N ALA A 215 0.66 4.62 19.42
CA ALA A 215 -0.29 5.48 20.12
C ALA A 215 -0.36 5.14 21.62
N ARG A 216 -0.36 3.84 21.96
CA ARG A 216 -0.32 3.40 23.35
C ARG A 216 0.93 3.87 24.07
N GLN A 217 2.11 3.68 23.48
CA GLN A 217 3.37 4.16 24.08
C GLN A 217 3.40 5.67 24.30
N ALA A 218 2.79 6.45 23.38
CA ALA A 218 2.65 7.88 23.53
C ALA A 218 1.70 8.25 24.68
N LEU A 219 0.56 7.55 24.80
CA LEU A 219 -0.39 7.71 25.90
C LEU A 219 0.24 7.39 27.27
N ASP A 220 0.97 6.28 27.36
CA ASP A 220 1.64 5.84 28.58
C ASP A 220 2.68 6.86 29.08
N LYS A 221 3.22 7.67 28.15
CA LYS A 221 4.16 8.77 28.44
C LYS A 221 3.48 10.13 28.57
N GLY A 222 2.14 10.20 28.50
CA GLY A 222 1.39 11.46 28.56
C GLY A 222 1.62 12.39 27.37
N VAL A 223 2.11 11.87 26.24
CA VAL A 223 2.38 12.64 25.03
C VAL A 223 1.05 12.99 24.34
N LYS A 224 0.83 14.28 24.12
CA LYS A 224 -0.33 14.79 23.37
C LYS A 224 0.01 14.96 21.89
N ILE A 225 -0.91 14.57 21.01
CA ILE A 225 -0.76 14.82 19.57
C ILE A 225 -0.79 16.32 19.29
N LYS A 226 0.04 16.76 18.34
CA LYS A 226 0.15 18.16 17.91
C LYS A 226 -0.64 18.46 16.63
N SER A 227 -1.09 17.42 15.95
CA SER A 227 -1.74 17.48 14.63
C SER A 227 -3.09 16.78 14.71
N GLN A 228 -4.01 17.15 13.81
CA GLN A 228 -5.24 16.35 13.66
C GLN A 228 -4.86 14.94 13.22
N PHE A 229 -5.53 13.92 13.75
CA PHE A 229 -5.22 12.54 13.42
C PHE A 229 -6.47 11.80 12.97
N PHE A 230 -6.44 11.25 11.76
CA PHE A 230 -7.58 10.57 11.14
C PHE A 230 -7.22 9.14 10.78
N ILE A 231 -8.16 8.23 11.02
CA ILE A 231 -7.99 6.79 10.82
C ILE A 231 -9.13 6.28 9.95
N THR A 232 -8.82 5.67 8.80
CA THR A 232 -9.82 5.08 7.89
C THR A 232 -9.65 3.56 7.82
N PRO A 233 -10.52 2.76 8.46
CA PRO A 233 -10.54 1.32 8.27
C PRO A 233 -10.92 0.96 6.82
N GLY A 234 -10.28 -0.06 6.26
CA GLY A 234 -10.49 -0.44 4.86
C GLY A 234 -11.79 -1.20 4.59
N SER A 235 -12.42 -1.73 5.65
CA SER A 235 -13.68 -2.46 5.55
C SER A 235 -14.43 -2.44 6.89
N GLU A 236 -15.72 -2.79 6.83
CA GLU A 236 -16.52 -2.97 8.04
C GLU A 236 -16.00 -4.12 8.90
N GLN A 237 -15.49 -5.18 8.28
CA GLN A 237 -14.87 -6.29 9.00
C GLN A 237 -13.64 -5.82 9.78
N ILE A 238 -12.75 -5.03 9.17
CA ILE A 238 -11.60 -4.47 9.89
C ILE A 238 -12.08 -3.55 11.01
N ARG A 239 -12.99 -2.61 10.73
CA ARG A 239 -13.54 -1.67 11.73
C ARG A 239 -14.08 -2.41 12.95
N ALA A 240 -14.93 -3.42 12.74
CA ALA A 240 -15.51 -4.23 13.82
C ALA A 240 -14.43 -5.01 14.59
N THR A 241 -13.45 -5.58 13.88
CA THR A 241 -12.36 -6.37 14.50
C THR A 241 -11.47 -5.49 15.39
N ILE A 242 -11.03 -4.33 14.90
CA ILE A 242 -10.18 -3.41 15.68
C ILE A 242 -10.95 -2.75 16.84
N GLU A 243 -12.27 -2.60 16.71
CA GLU A 243 -13.12 -2.14 17.81
C GLU A 243 -13.24 -3.18 18.91
N ARG A 244 -13.55 -4.43 18.55
CA ARG A 244 -13.60 -5.58 19.47
C ARG A 244 -12.29 -5.72 20.24
N ASP A 245 -11.16 -5.60 19.55
CA ASP A 245 -9.83 -5.78 20.13
C ASP A 245 -9.30 -4.52 20.85
N GLY A 246 -10.12 -3.48 20.96
CA GLY A 246 -9.83 -2.26 21.74
C GLY A 246 -8.88 -1.27 21.05
N ILE A 247 -8.44 -1.54 19.82
CA ILE A 247 -7.57 -0.65 19.03
C ILE A 247 -8.27 0.69 18.76
N THR A 248 -9.55 0.68 18.43
CA THR A 248 -10.34 1.91 18.20
C THR A 248 -10.29 2.84 19.42
N LYS A 249 -10.37 2.29 20.64
CA LYS A 249 -10.30 3.07 21.87
C LYS A 249 -8.95 3.75 22.04
N ILE A 250 -7.85 3.07 21.72
CA ILE A 250 -6.50 3.64 21.78
C ILE A 250 -6.40 4.85 20.85
N PHE A 251 -6.90 4.73 19.62
CA PHE A 251 -6.91 5.84 18.67
C PHE A 251 -7.74 7.03 19.16
N GLN A 252 -8.92 6.78 19.74
CA GLN A 252 -9.73 7.84 20.32
C GLN A 252 -9.06 8.49 21.52
N SER A 253 -8.44 7.71 22.41
CA SER A 253 -7.74 8.22 23.60
C SER A 253 -6.56 9.13 23.26
N ILE A 254 -5.83 8.84 22.17
CA ILE A 254 -4.74 9.72 21.72
C ILE A 254 -5.24 10.98 20.99
N GLY A 255 -6.54 11.11 20.76
CA GLY A 255 -7.17 12.25 20.07
C GLY A 255 -7.41 12.03 18.57
N GLY A 256 -7.33 10.79 18.11
CA GLY A 256 -7.63 10.40 16.74
C GLY A 256 -9.13 10.30 16.46
N VAL A 257 -9.51 10.57 15.21
CA VAL A 257 -10.88 10.47 14.70
C VAL A 257 -10.95 9.30 13.73
N VAL A 258 -11.74 8.28 14.06
CA VAL A 258 -12.03 7.17 13.15
C VAL A 258 -13.10 7.61 12.16
N LEU A 259 -12.75 7.59 10.88
CA LEU A 259 -13.61 7.95 9.76
C LEU A 259 -14.43 6.73 9.29
N ALA A 260 -15.39 6.98 8.39
CA ALA A 260 -16.14 5.92 7.73
C ALA A 260 -15.22 5.04 6.86
N ASN A 261 -15.63 3.78 6.62
CA ASN A 261 -14.91 2.82 5.79
C ASN A 261 -15.09 3.15 4.29
N ALA A 262 -14.45 4.22 3.84
CA ALA A 262 -14.54 4.73 2.48
C ALA A 262 -13.23 5.42 2.07
N CYS A 263 -13.02 5.66 0.77
CA CYS A 263 -11.80 6.33 0.28
C CYS A 263 -11.57 7.71 0.93
N GLY A 264 -12.63 8.50 1.08
CA GLY A 264 -12.62 9.75 1.84
C GLY A 264 -11.46 10.68 1.44
N PRO A 265 -10.59 11.11 2.38
CA PRO A 265 -9.47 12.00 2.08
C PRO A 265 -8.51 11.51 1.00
N CYS A 266 -8.43 10.20 0.73
CA CYS A 266 -7.55 9.60 -0.29
C CYS A 266 -7.80 10.18 -1.69
N ILE A 267 -9.07 10.34 -2.04
CA ILE A 267 -9.53 10.85 -3.34
C ILE A 267 -9.97 12.32 -3.26
N GLY A 268 -9.59 13.03 -2.19
CA GLY A 268 -9.99 14.42 -1.96
C GLY A 268 -11.43 14.61 -1.46
N GLN A 269 -12.15 13.53 -1.12
CA GLN A 269 -13.48 13.62 -0.48
C GLN A 269 -13.35 13.97 1.01
N TRP A 270 -12.97 15.21 1.29
CA TRP A 270 -12.80 15.73 2.64
C TRP A 270 -13.15 17.21 2.72
N SER A 271 -14.19 17.54 3.51
CA SER A 271 -14.54 18.93 3.81
C SER A 271 -13.57 19.50 4.83
N ARG A 272 -12.52 20.18 4.33
CA ARG A 272 -11.38 20.60 5.14
C ARG A 272 -11.49 22.06 5.57
N LYS A 273 -11.15 22.33 6.83
CA LYS A 273 -11.09 23.70 7.42
C LYS A 273 -9.68 24.28 7.53
N VAL A 274 -8.64 23.57 7.06
CA VAL A 274 -7.21 23.95 7.23
C VAL A 274 -6.52 24.02 5.86
N SER A 275 -5.70 25.04 5.62
CA SER A 275 -5.21 25.42 4.29
C SER A 275 -3.90 24.77 3.82
N LYS A 276 -3.13 24.11 4.69
CA LYS A 276 -1.83 23.48 4.31
C LYS A 276 -1.67 22.12 4.97
N LEU A 277 -1.63 21.02 4.20
CA LEU A 277 -1.23 19.67 4.68
C LEU A 277 0.22 19.45 4.28
N LEU A 278 0.96 18.69 5.08
CA LEU A 278 2.26 18.21 4.65
C LEU A 278 2.27 16.73 4.29
N PHE A 279 1.39 15.87 4.80
CA PHE A 279 1.51 14.44 4.51
C PHE A 279 0.19 13.66 4.46
N PHE A 280 0.12 12.79 3.45
CA PHE A 280 -0.87 11.73 3.29
C PHE A 280 -0.13 10.39 3.29
N TRP A 281 -0.50 9.46 4.16
CA TRP A 281 0.12 8.13 4.25
C TRP A 281 -0.61 7.13 3.33
N GLY A 282 -0.73 7.47 2.03
CA GLY A 282 -1.55 6.68 1.10
C GLY A 282 -1.22 6.88 -0.38
N GLY A 283 0.06 7.07 -0.72
CA GLY A 283 0.53 6.93 -2.11
C GLY A 283 0.28 8.12 -3.05
N PHE A 284 -0.64 9.03 -2.72
CA PHE A 284 -0.93 10.17 -3.60
C PHE A 284 -0.09 11.43 -3.31
N PRO A 285 0.35 12.15 -4.36
CA PRO A 285 0.96 13.47 -4.21
C PRO A 285 -0.03 14.51 -3.67
N LEU A 286 0.48 15.54 -2.97
CA LEU A 286 -0.29 16.62 -2.31
C LEU A 286 -1.37 17.33 -3.17
N GLN A 287 -1.36 17.16 -4.49
CA GLN A 287 -2.22 17.90 -5.42
C GLN A 287 -3.72 17.61 -5.28
N SER A 288 -4.15 16.49 -4.70
CA SER A 288 -5.59 16.22 -4.51
C SER A 288 -6.24 17.03 -3.38
N LEU A 289 -5.44 17.76 -2.57
CA LEU A 289 -5.90 18.37 -1.31
C LEU A 289 -5.73 19.90 -1.24
N THR A 290 -5.34 20.56 -2.33
CA THR A 290 -5.53 22.00 -2.47
C THR A 290 -7.00 22.25 -2.83
N GLN A 291 -7.72 23.03 -2.00
CA GLN A 291 -9.05 23.52 -2.34
C GLN A 291 -9.00 24.09 -3.76
N LYS A 292 -9.70 23.48 -4.72
CA LYS A 292 -10.27 24.24 -5.82
C LYS A 292 -11.26 25.19 -5.15
N THR A 293 -10.82 26.41 -4.83
CA THR A 293 -11.72 27.55 -4.65
C THR A 293 -12.30 27.89 -6.03
N GLY A 294 -13.12 26.99 -6.56
CA GLY A 294 -13.96 27.21 -7.71
C GLY A 294 -15.32 27.61 -7.19
N ASN A 295 -15.53 28.93 -7.05
CA ASN A 295 -16.89 29.46 -7.07
C ASN A 295 -17.53 28.97 -8.37
N SER A 296 -18.50 28.05 -8.27
CA SER A 296 -19.48 27.84 -9.33
C SER A 296 -20.74 28.60 -8.91
N LYS A 297 -21.08 29.59 -9.73
CA LYS A 297 -22.43 30.12 -9.86
C LYS A 297 -23.34 29.04 -10.45
#